data_AF-A0A564QBF3-F1
#
_entry.id   AF-A0A564QBF3-F1
#
_cell.length_a   1.000
_cell.length_b   1.000
_cell.length_c   1.000
_cell.angle_alpha   90.00
_cell.angle_beta   90.00
_cell.angle_gamma   90.00
#
_symmetry.space_group_name_H-M   'P 1'
#
loop_
_entity.id
_entity.type
_entity.pdbx_description
1 polymer ?
#
loop_
_entity_poly.entity_id
_entity_poly.type
_entity_poly.pdbx_seq_one_letter_code
_entity_poly.pdbx_strand_id
1 'polypeptide(L)'
;MDKMNKRILGVLFTALMICITAPAIAQLTPFVVSGNVYDSGGNPCDDPVVQVTNLNTLESWSATTSSGSNYYQLLLDSGDVNAGDVLEIEASGCSQSKMVEYIVTESEINFGRFSEDITLEQICLCGDVNCDDCVDMGDVILLLNNVTKPGSYPLSSKWAGDVNCDDKLDMEDVKMLLNYVGAPEEYVLNCCQGGGES
;
A
#
# COMPACT_ATOMS: atom_id res chain seq x y z
N MET A 1 -4.94 24.34 98.02
CA MET A 1 -3.68 24.45 97.25
C MET A 1 -3.98 24.17 95.80
N ASP A 2 -3.23 24.81 94.92
CA ASP A 2 -3.69 25.52 93.72
C ASP A 2 -4.33 24.75 92.56
N LYS A 3 -5.27 25.48 91.96
CA LYS A 3 -5.98 25.21 90.71
C LYS A 3 -5.09 25.71 89.57
N MET A 4 -4.33 24.83 88.93
CA MET A 4 -3.44 25.22 87.83
C MET A 4 -4.15 25.08 86.47
N ASN A 5 -4.56 26.23 85.93
CA ASN A 5 -5.27 26.41 84.67
C ASN A 5 -4.23 26.66 83.55
N LYS A 6 -3.95 25.67 82.69
CA LYS A 6 -3.11 25.87 81.48
C LYS A 6 -4.00 25.92 80.25
N ARG A 7 -4.31 27.13 79.79
CA ARG A 7 -4.93 27.38 78.48
C ARG A 7 -3.87 27.19 77.40
N ILE A 8 -3.81 26.00 76.81
CA ILE A 8 -3.05 25.74 75.58
C ILE A 8 -3.96 26.18 74.43
N LEU A 9 -3.65 27.34 73.84
CA LEU A 9 -4.31 27.85 72.64
C LEU A 9 -3.76 27.08 71.43
N GLY A 10 -4.39 25.95 71.10
CA GLY A 10 -4.05 25.15 69.92
C GLY A 10 -4.46 25.87 68.65
N VAL A 11 -3.50 26.41 67.91
CA VAL A 11 -3.71 26.94 66.55
C VAL A 11 -3.88 25.74 65.62
N LEU A 12 -5.12 25.46 65.21
CA LEU A 12 -5.45 24.42 64.26
C LEU A 12 -5.02 24.89 62.85
N PHE A 13 -3.83 24.51 62.40
CA PHE A 13 -3.42 24.68 61.01
C PHE A 13 -4.23 23.69 60.15
N THR A 14 -5.35 24.13 59.61
CA THR A 14 -6.05 23.41 58.55
C THR A 14 -5.17 23.47 57.31
N ALA A 15 -4.40 22.42 57.07
CA ALA A 15 -3.69 22.23 55.81
C ALA A 15 -4.74 22.14 54.69
N LEU A 16 -4.90 23.21 53.93
CA LEU A 16 -5.68 23.24 52.72
C LEU A 16 -4.93 22.38 51.69
N MET A 17 -5.34 21.12 51.54
CA MET A 17 -4.94 20.25 50.43
C MET A 17 -5.45 20.91 49.14
N ILE A 18 -4.62 21.73 48.53
CA ILE A 18 -4.83 22.19 47.16
C ILE A 18 -4.54 20.96 46.29
N CYS A 19 -5.60 20.24 45.92
CA CYS A 19 -5.53 19.24 44.87
C CYS A 19 -5.17 19.97 43.57
N ILE A 20 -3.88 20.00 43.25
CA ILE A 20 -3.40 20.46 41.95
C ILE A 20 -3.82 19.37 40.96
N THR A 21 -4.99 19.52 40.34
CA THR A 21 -5.38 18.67 39.22
C THR A 21 -4.50 19.11 38.04
N ALA A 22 -3.42 18.35 37.79
CA ALA A 22 -2.70 18.49 36.53
C ALA A 22 -3.69 18.19 35.40
N PRO A 23 -3.83 19.05 34.38
CA PRO A 23 -4.59 18.68 33.19
C PRO A 23 -3.94 17.44 32.58
N ALA A 24 -4.73 16.38 32.39
CA ALA A 24 -4.27 15.23 31.61
C ALA A 24 -4.04 15.72 30.18
N ILE A 25 -2.78 15.82 29.77
CA ILE A 25 -2.44 15.99 28.36
C ILE A 25 -2.75 14.65 27.71
N ALA A 26 -3.62 14.64 26.69
CA ALA A 26 -3.88 13.43 25.92
C ALA A 26 -2.55 12.98 25.29
N GLN A 27 -2.04 11.82 25.73
CA GLN A 27 -0.83 11.23 25.17
C GLN A 27 -1.24 10.37 23.97
N LEU A 28 -0.71 10.69 22.80
CA LEU A 28 -0.93 9.89 21.60
C LEU A 28 -0.32 8.50 21.79
N THR A 29 -1.10 7.45 21.48
CA THR A 29 -0.64 6.07 21.59
C THR A 29 -0.02 5.62 20.27
N PRO A 30 1.24 5.16 20.26
CA PRO A 30 1.89 4.69 19.04
C PRO A 30 1.12 3.54 18.37
N PHE A 31 1.08 3.57 17.04
CA PHE A 31 0.46 2.56 16.21
C PHE A 31 1.41 2.18 15.07
N VAL A 32 1.73 0.89 14.93
CA VAL A 32 2.69 0.41 13.92
C VAL A 32 1.99 -0.32 12.79
N VAL A 33 2.24 0.11 11.56
CA VAL A 33 1.92 -0.64 10.34
C VAL A 33 3.21 -1.26 9.81
N SER A 34 3.20 -2.53 9.43
CA SER A 34 4.39 -3.22 8.94
C SER A 34 4.08 -4.39 8.04
N GLY A 35 5.07 -4.94 7.36
CA GLY A 35 4.94 -6.18 6.63
C GLY A 35 6.13 -6.42 5.70
N ASN A 36 6.02 -7.46 4.89
CA ASN A 36 7.01 -7.82 3.89
C ASN A 36 6.41 -7.67 2.48
N VAL A 37 7.23 -7.23 1.53
CA VAL A 37 6.87 -7.10 0.12
C VAL A 37 7.47 -8.26 -0.67
N TYR A 38 6.69 -8.85 -1.56
CA TYR A 38 7.10 -9.95 -2.43
C TYR A 38 6.80 -9.58 -3.88
N ASP A 39 7.62 -10.03 -4.82
CA ASP A 39 7.27 -10.00 -6.23
C ASP A 39 6.08 -10.95 -6.53
N SER A 40 5.53 -10.84 -7.73
CA SER A 40 4.43 -11.70 -8.23
C SER A 40 4.78 -13.19 -8.28
N GLY A 41 6.06 -13.54 -8.25
CA GLY A 41 6.58 -14.90 -8.13
C GLY A 41 6.69 -15.40 -6.68
N GLY A 42 6.43 -14.55 -5.69
CA GLY A 42 6.55 -14.82 -4.26
C GLY A 42 7.97 -14.68 -3.71
N ASN A 43 8.92 -14.14 -4.47
CA ASN A 43 10.27 -13.88 -3.96
C ASN A 43 10.29 -12.54 -3.21
N PRO A 44 11.17 -12.38 -2.19
CA PRO A 44 11.35 -11.09 -1.53
C PRO A 44 11.67 -9.99 -2.54
N CYS A 45 10.91 -8.89 -2.49
CA CYS A 45 11.24 -7.70 -3.26
C CYS A 45 12.00 -6.72 -2.36
N ASP A 46 13.32 -6.71 -2.51
CA ASP A 46 14.19 -5.83 -1.70
C ASP A 46 14.02 -4.36 -2.09
N ASP A 47 14.21 -3.49 -1.09
CA ASP A 47 14.13 -2.05 -1.22
C ASP A 47 12.78 -1.53 -1.77
N PRO A 48 11.65 -2.04 -1.25
CA PRO A 48 10.35 -1.59 -1.73
C PRO A 48 10.11 -0.14 -1.33
N VAL A 49 9.19 0.50 -2.06
CA VAL A 49 8.60 1.78 -1.70
C VAL A 49 7.16 1.51 -1.29
N VAL A 50 6.79 1.88 -0.06
CA VAL A 50 5.43 1.69 0.46
C VAL A 50 4.87 3.02 0.96
N GLN A 51 3.76 3.44 0.36
CA GLN A 51 2.96 4.60 0.76
C GLN A 51 1.68 4.11 1.43
N VAL A 52 1.28 4.77 2.51
CA VAL A 52 0.01 4.49 3.21
C VAL A 52 -0.79 5.78 3.25
N THR A 53 -2.03 5.73 2.76
CA THR A 53 -2.96 6.85 2.78
C THR A 53 -4.20 6.45 3.57
N ASN A 54 -4.56 7.21 4.60
CA ASN A 54 -5.84 7.04 5.27
C ASN A 54 -6.93 7.70 4.41
N LEU A 55 -7.77 6.91 3.75
CA LEU A 55 -8.82 7.42 2.86
C LEU A 55 -9.90 8.22 3.59
N ASN A 56 -10.02 8.06 4.91
CA ASN A 56 -10.98 8.79 5.72
C ASN A 56 -10.52 10.22 6.02
N THR A 57 -9.21 10.43 6.19
CA THR A 57 -8.60 11.74 6.53
C THR A 57 -7.85 12.39 5.37
N LEU A 58 -7.52 11.59 4.34
CA LEU A 58 -6.65 11.89 3.21
C LEU A 58 -5.19 12.20 3.59
N GLU A 59 -4.79 11.87 4.82
CA GLU A 59 -3.39 11.96 5.23
C GLU A 59 -2.59 10.78 4.66
N SER A 60 -1.33 11.02 4.29
CA SER A 60 -0.48 10.06 3.60
C SER A 60 0.94 10.09 4.14
N TRP A 61 1.56 8.91 4.24
CA TRP A 61 2.88 8.72 4.82
C TRP A 61 3.70 7.69 4.04
N SER A 62 5.02 7.87 4.05
CA SER A 62 5.97 6.90 3.51
C SER A 62 6.46 5.96 4.61
N ALA A 63 6.35 4.65 4.40
CA ALA A 63 6.96 3.68 5.30
C ALA A 63 8.49 3.76 5.23
N THR A 64 9.14 3.44 6.34
CA THR A 64 10.59 3.24 6.40
C THR A 64 10.94 1.85 5.88
N THR A 65 11.92 1.78 4.98
CA THR A 65 12.49 0.53 4.45
C THR A 65 14.00 0.51 4.65
N SER A 66 14.61 -0.67 4.58
CA SER A 66 16.05 -0.86 4.78
C SER A 66 16.69 -1.49 3.56
N SER A 67 17.89 -1.01 3.19
CA SER A 67 18.61 -1.50 2.01
C SER A 67 18.86 -3.02 2.08
N GLY A 68 18.52 -3.75 1.03
CA GLY A 68 18.61 -5.21 0.94
C GLY A 68 17.57 -5.96 1.78
N SER A 69 16.44 -5.32 2.10
CA SER A 69 15.34 -5.97 2.82
C SER A 69 14.01 -5.69 2.15
N ASN A 70 13.14 -6.69 2.15
CA ASN A 70 11.78 -6.57 1.69
C ASN A 70 10.78 -6.13 2.79
N TYR A 71 11.27 -5.77 3.97
CA TYR A 71 10.42 -5.36 5.09
C TYR A 71 10.17 -3.84 5.08
N TYR A 72 8.93 -3.44 5.35
CA TYR A 72 8.54 -2.06 5.56
C TYR A 72 7.93 -1.85 6.96
N GLN A 73 8.07 -0.64 7.49
CA GLN A 73 7.43 -0.23 8.73
C GLN A 73 7.07 1.25 8.71
N LEU A 74 5.87 1.57 9.17
CA LEU A 74 5.39 2.93 9.38
C LEU A 74 4.94 3.08 10.85
N LEU A 75 5.42 4.14 11.50
CA LEU A 75 5.02 4.50 12.85
C LEU A 75 4.04 5.68 12.78
N LEU A 76 2.81 5.42 13.19
CA LEU A 76 1.71 6.36 13.35
C LEU A 76 1.35 6.47 14.83
N ASP A 77 0.29 7.22 15.13
CA ASP A 77 -0.33 7.22 16.44
C ASP A 77 -1.87 7.34 16.39
N SER A 78 -2.50 7.36 17.56
CA SER A 78 -3.96 7.46 17.72
C SER A 78 -4.60 8.73 17.16
N GLY A 79 -3.81 9.72 16.72
CA GLY A 79 -4.29 10.88 15.98
C GLY A 79 -4.43 10.62 14.48
N ASP A 80 -3.60 9.72 13.93
CA ASP A 80 -3.52 9.44 12.50
C ASP A 80 -4.54 8.38 12.04
N VAL A 81 -4.86 7.42 12.92
CA VAL A 81 -5.67 6.24 12.59
C VAL A 81 -6.66 5.86 13.70
N ASN A 82 -7.85 5.43 13.28
CA ASN A 82 -8.91 4.95 14.15
C ASN A 82 -9.47 3.60 13.67
N ALA A 83 -10.15 2.88 14.56
CA ALA A 83 -10.88 1.69 14.19
C ALA A 83 -11.98 2.03 13.17
N GLY A 84 -12.03 1.29 12.07
CA GLY A 84 -12.94 1.53 10.95
C GLY A 84 -12.39 2.45 9.86
N ASP A 85 -11.19 3.02 10.03
CA ASP A 85 -10.52 3.73 8.94
C ASP A 85 -10.07 2.75 7.85
N VAL A 86 -10.17 3.21 6.60
CA VAL A 86 -9.68 2.49 5.42
C VAL A 86 -8.33 3.07 5.04
N LEU A 87 -7.29 2.24 5.12
CA LEU A 87 -5.94 2.58 4.67
C LEU A 87 -5.72 2.01 3.27
N GLU A 88 -5.41 2.87 2.32
CA GLU A 88 -4.87 2.48 1.02
C GLU A 88 -3.35 2.33 1.16
N ILE A 89 -2.86 1.12 0.89
CA ILE A 89 -1.44 0.78 0.95
C ILE A 89 -0.95 0.54 -0.47
N GLU A 90 -0.15 1.46 -0.98
CA GLU A 90 0.50 1.34 -2.29
C GLU A 90 1.94 0.87 -2.10
N ALA A 91 2.27 -0.31 -2.61
CA ALA A 91 3.62 -0.84 -2.63
C ALA A 91 4.15 -0.90 -4.06
N SER A 92 5.42 -0.58 -4.26
CA SER A 92 6.11 -0.73 -5.53
C SER A 92 7.57 -1.14 -5.33
N GLY A 93 8.13 -1.81 -6.32
CA GLY A 93 9.49 -2.34 -6.30
C GLY A 93 9.62 -3.46 -7.32
N CYS A 94 10.85 -3.83 -7.68
CA CYS A 94 11.09 -4.95 -8.60
C CYS A 94 10.34 -4.84 -9.96
N SER A 95 10.12 -3.60 -10.45
CA SER A 95 9.30 -3.28 -11.63
C SER A 95 7.83 -3.76 -11.53
N GLN A 96 7.30 -3.81 -10.32
CA GLN A 96 5.94 -4.25 -10.00
C GLN A 96 5.30 -3.30 -9.00
N SER A 97 3.98 -3.33 -8.89
CA SER A 97 3.26 -2.57 -7.87
C SER A 97 1.98 -3.26 -7.44
N LYS A 98 1.42 -2.84 -6.32
CA LYS A 98 0.08 -3.22 -5.89
C LYS A 98 -0.50 -2.17 -4.97
N MET A 99 -1.81 -1.97 -5.08
CA MET A 99 -2.62 -1.19 -4.14
C MET A 99 -3.56 -2.14 -3.39
N VAL A 100 -3.62 -1.99 -2.06
CA VAL A 100 -4.49 -2.78 -1.18
C VAL A 100 -5.22 -1.84 -0.23
N GLU A 101 -6.53 -2.01 -0.11
CA GLU A 101 -7.30 -1.36 0.95
C GLU A 101 -7.34 -2.26 2.21
N TYR A 102 -7.07 -1.66 3.37
CA TYR A 102 -7.06 -2.35 4.66
C TYR A 102 -7.94 -1.60 5.67
N ILE A 103 -8.90 -2.31 6.28
CA ILE A 103 -9.79 -1.73 7.30
C ILE A 103 -9.21 -1.97 8.68
N VAL A 104 -8.84 -0.90 9.38
CA VAL A 104 -8.25 -0.98 10.72
C VAL A 104 -9.28 -1.49 11.73
N THR A 105 -8.92 -2.50 12.52
CA THR A 105 -9.83 -3.09 13.51
C THR A 105 -9.64 -2.49 14.92
N GLU A 106 -10.68 -2.56 15.75
CA GLU A 106 -10.59 -2.13 17.15
C GLU A 106 -9.54 -2.94 17.93
N SER A 107 -9.37 -4.23 17.61
CA SER A 107 -8.30 -5.03 18.20
C SER A 107 -6.92 -4.48 17.87
N GLU A 108 -6.66 -4.09 16.63
CA GLU A 108 -5.34 -3.57 16.21
C GLU A 108 -5.03 -2.24 16.87
N ILE A 109 -6.02 -1.34 16.99
CA ILE A 109 -5.88 -0.10 17.76
C ILE A 109 -5.49 -0.42 19.21
N ASN A 110 -6.16 -1.40 19.83
CA ASN A 110 -5.84 -1.83 21.20
C ASN A 110 -4.46 -2.50 21.32
N PHE A 111 -3.99 -3.19 20.28
CA PHE A 111 -2.65 -3.76 20.22
C PHE A 111 -1.56 -2.75 19.84
N GLY A 112 -1.94 -1.60 19.27
CA GLY A 112 -1.04 -0.59 18.73
C GLY A 112 -0.28 -1.05 17.48
N ARG A 113 -0.81 -2.02 16.72
CA ARG A 113 -0.19 -2.49 15.48
C ARG A 113 -1.07 -3.40 14.62
N PHE A 114 -0.75 -3.47 13.34
CA PHE A 114 -1.08 -4.61 12.47
C PHE A 114 0.09 -4.93 11.51
N SER A 115 0.00 -6.08 10.84
CA SER A 115 0.97 -6.48 9.82
C SER A 115 0.25 -6.93 8.57
N GLU A 116 0.65 -6.40 7.41
CA GLU A 116 0.09 -6.74 6.11
C GLU A 116 1.23 -7.03 5.13
N ASP A 117 1.38 -8.30 4.74
CA ASP A 117 2.33 -8.70 3.71
C ASP A 117 1.73 -8.46 2.32
N ILE A 118 2.52 -7.91 1.40
CA ILE A 118 2.04 -7.49 0.08
C ILE A 118 2.77 -8.29 -1.00
N THR A 119 2.03 -9.04 -1.81
CA THR A 119 2.54 -9.64 -3.04
C THR A 119 2.20 -8.74 -4.20
N LEU A 120 3.21 -8.12 -4.81
CA LEU A 120 3.08 -7.18 -5.92
C LEU A 120 2.51 -7.87 -7.17
N GLU A 121 1.96 -7.06 -8.06
CA GLU A 121 1.43 -7.49 -9.35
C GLU A 121 2.26 -6.86 -10.47
N GLN A 122 2.45 -7.64 -11.53
CA GLN A 122 3.16 -7.17 -12.71
C GLN A 122 2.34 -6.06 -13.37
N ILE A 123 2.93 -4.88 -13.49
CA ILE A 123 2.34 -3.80 -14.29
C ILE A 123 2.69 -4.11 -15.74
N CYS A 124 1.69 -4.01 -16.62
CA CYS A 124 1.90 -4.13 -18.05
C CYS A 124 1.25 -2.91 -18.71
N LEU A 125 1.88 -2.38 -19.76
CA LEU A 125 1.28 -1.35 -20.59
C LEU A 125 0.38 -2.00 -21.64
N CYS A 126 -0.58 -1.24 -22.17
CA CYS A 126 -1.34 -1.73 -23.32
C CYS A 126 -0.40 -1.93 -24.51
N GLY A 127 -0.33 -3.15 -25.05
CA GLY A 127 0.62 -3.57 -26.08
C GLY A 127 1.91 -4.20 -25.55
N ASP A 128 2.23 -4.06 -24.27
CA ASP A 128 3.41 -4.65 -23.62
C ASP A 128 3.04 -6.04 -23.08
N VAL A 129 3.15 -7.06 -23.95
CA VAL A 129 2.66 -8.41 -23.67
C VAL A 129 3.67 -9.25 -22.89
N ASN A 130 4.93 -8.80 -22.82
CA ASN A 130 5.98 -9.43 -22.04
C ASN A 130 6.17 -8.75 -20.66
N CYS A 131 5.58 -7.56 -20.47
CA CYS A 131 5.62 -6.70 -19.29
C CYS A 131 7.05 -6.25 -18.91
N ASP A 132 7.83 -5.84 -19.91
CA ASP A 132 9.19 -5.31 -19.74
C ASP A 132 9.26 -3.77 -19.70
N ASP A 133 8.10 -3.12 -19.48
CA ASP A 133 7.88 -1.67 -19.40
C ASP A 133 8.05 -0.94 -20.75
N CYS A 134 8.18 -1.68 -21.86
CA CYS A 134 8.29 -1.13 -23.21
C CYS A 134 7.23 -1.74 -24.14
N VAL A 135 6.79 -0.96 -25.14
CA VAL A 135 5.96 -1.49 -26.24
C VAL A 135 6.79 -1.49 -27.50
N ASP A 136 7.33 -2.65 -27.88
CA ASP A 136 8.27 -2.77 -28.99
C ASP A 136 8.10 -4.04 -29.84
N MET A 137 9.09 -4.35 -30.69
CA MET A 137 9.01 -5.51 -31.58
C MET A 137 9.09 -6.85 -30.85
N GLY A 138 9.66 -6.88 -29.64
CA GLY A 138 9.62 -8.03 -28.75
C GLY A 138 8.18 -8.44 -28.44
N ASP A 139 7.31 -7.46 -28.17
CA ASP A 139 5.88 -7.70 -27.94
C ASP A 139 5.18 -8.24 -29.17
N VAL A 140 5.40 -7.61 -30.32
CA VAL A 140 4.83 -8.05 -31.61
C VAL A 140 5.21 -9.51 -31.90
N ILE A 141 6.49 -9.86 -31.71
CA ILE A 141 6.99 -11.22 -31.96
C ILE A 141 6.38 -12.20 -30.96
N LEU A 142 6.30 -11.85 -29.67
CA LEU A 142 5.75 -12.73 -28.65
C LEU A 142 4.24 -12.96 -28.88
N LEU A 143 3.48 -11.90 -29.16
CA LEU A 143 2.06 -11.96 -29.48
C LEU A 143 1.80 -12.80 -30.74
N LEU A 144 2.56 -12.58 -31.82
CA LEU A 144 2.48 -13.37 -33.04
C LEU A 144 2.69 -14.87 -32.78
N ASN A 145 3.71 -15.21 -31.99
CA ASN A 145 4.03 -16.58 -31.63
C ASN A 145 2.93 -17.21 -30.76
N ASN A 146 2.37 -16.45 -29.81
CA ASN A 146 1.26 -16.89 -28.98
C ASN A 146 0.00 -17.17 -29.80
N VAL A 147 -0.43 -16.24 -30.65
CA VAL A 147 -1.62 -16.39 -31.50
C VAL A 147 -1.47 -17.57 -32.48
N THR A 148 -0.27 -17.75 -33.04
CA THR A 148 0.01 -18.85 -33.98
C THR A 148 0.10 -20.20 -33.28
N LYS A 149 0.63 -20.24 -32.04
CA LYS A 149 0.81 -21.47 -31.27
C LYS A 149 0.52 -21.25 -29.77
N PRO A 150 -0.77 -21.18 -29.39
CA PRO A 150 -1.17 -20.92 -28.02
C PRO A 150 -0.56 -21.92 -27.03
N GLY A 151 -0.13 -21.43 -25.88
CA GLY A 151 0.47 -22.22 -24.79
C GLY A 151 1.94 -22.59 -24.95
N SER A 152 2.54 -22.46 -26.14
CA SER A 152 4.01 -22.60 -26.31
C SER A 152 4.77 -21.30 -25.99
N TYR A 153 4.08 -20.16 -26.07
CA TYR A 153 4.63 -18.83 -25.87
C TYR A 153 3.69 -18.06 -24.94
N PRO A 154 3.72 -18.33 -23.62
CA PRO A 154 2.84 -17.64 -22.68
C PRO A 154 3.10 -16.13 -22.70
N LEU A 155 2.02 -15.34 -22.63
CA LEU A 155 2.10 -13.90 -22.41
C LEU A 155 2.17 -13.63 -20.91
N SER A 156 2.89 -12.58 -20.53
CA SER A 156 2.87 -12.07 -19.15
C SER A 156 1.52 -11.45 -18.84
N SER A 157 0.91 -10.76 -19.81
CA SER A 157 -0.46 -10.25 -19.73
C SER A 157 -1.22 -10.50 -21.02
N LYS A 158 -2.36 -11.20 -20.91
CA LYS A 158 -3.30 -11.34 -22.04
C LYS A 158 -4.04 -10.04 -22.31
N TRP A 159 -4.32 -9.27 -21.26
CA TRP A 159 -4.95 -7.96 -21.37
C TRP A 159 -4.11 -7.02 -22.24
N ALA A 160 -2.78 -7.03 -22.08
CA ALA A 160 -1.90 -6.19 -22.88
C ALA A 160 -1.87 -6.61 -24.36
N GLY A 161 -2.24 -7.87 -24.66
CA GLY A 161 -2.24 -8.41 -26.01
C GLY A 161 -3.54 -8.22 -26.77
N ASP A 162 -4.68 -8.10 -26.10
CA ASP A 162 -5.97 -7.70 -26.69
C ASP A 162 -5.99 -6.18 -26.81
N VAL A 163 -5.33 -5.69 -27.86
CA VAL A 163 -5.05 -4.26 -28.02
C VAL A 163 -6.20 -3.52 -28.68
N ASN A 164 -7.21 -4.22 -29.21
CA ASN A 164 -8.41 -3.61 -29.80
C ASN A 164 -9.65 -3.72 -28.88
N CYS A 165 -9.55 -4.44 -27.77
CA CYS A 165 -10.61 -4.67 -26.78
C CYS A 165 -11.84 -5.33 -27.40
N ASP A 166 -11.63 -6.39 -28.17
CA ASP A 166 -12.70 -7.19 -28.77
C ASP A 166 -12.90 -8.57 -28.11
N ASP A 167 -12.21 -8.78 -26.97
CA ASP A 167 -12.15 -10.02 -26.19
C ASP A 167 -11.55 -11.22 -26.95
N LYS A 168 -10.88 -10.97 -28.09
CA LYS A 168 -10.19 -12.00 -28.87
C LYS A 168 -8.73 -11.63 -29.03
N LEU A 169 -7.89 -12.55 -28.59
CA LEU A 169 -6.45 -12.47 -28.85
C LEU A 169 -6.14 -13.13 -30.21
N ASP A 170 -6.05 -12.35 -31.27
CA ASP A 170 -5.85 -12.85 -32.64
C ASP A 170 -4.90 -12.02 -33.52
N MET A 171 -4.94 -12.25 -34.84
CA MET A 171 -4.00 -11.60 -35.78
C MET A 171 -4.33 -10.12 -36.02
N GLU A 172 -5.55 -9.68 -35.69
CA GLU A 172 -5.91 -8.27 -35.72
C GLU A 172 -5.12 -7.49 -34.66
N ASP A 173 -4.93 -8.05 -33.47
CA ASP A 173 -4.07 -7.48 -32.43
C ASP A 173 -2.62 -7.37 -32.87
N VAL A 174 -2.07 -8.47 -33.42
CA VAL A 174 -0.69 -8.51 -33.91
C VAL A 174 -0.46 -7.41 -34.95
N LYS A 175 -1.39 -7.25 -35.89
CA LYS A 175 -1.30 -6.22 -36.92
C LYS A 175 -1.40 -4.82 -36.33
N MET A 176 -2.30 -4.61 -35.38
CA MET A 176 -2.51 -3.31 -34.76
C MET A 176 -1.31 -2.88 -33.91
N LEU A 177 -0.77 -3.82 -33.12
CA LEU A 177 0.44 -3.63 -32.34
C LEU A 177 1.66 -3.36 -33.24
N LEU A 178 1.83 -4.10 -34.34
CA LEU A 178 2.90 -3.85 -35.31
C LEU A 178 2.82 -2.44 -35.91
N ASN A 179 1.61 -1.99 -36.27
CA ASN A 179 1.42 -0.63 -36.80
C ASN A 179 1.77 0.44 -35.76
N TYR A 180 1.37 0.23 -34.50
CA TYR A 180 1.71 1.11 -33.39
C TYR A 180 3.22 1.22 -33.19
N VAL A 181 3.93 0.10 -33.10
CA VAL A 181 5.41 0.10 -32.93
C VAL A 181 6.11 0.81 -34.10
N GLY A 182 5.57 0.71 -35.32
CA GLY A 182 6.12 1.39 -36.49
C GLY A 182 5.80 2.89 -36.59
N ALA A 183 4.66 3.33 -36.06
CA ALA A 183 4.18 4.71 -36.13
C ALA A 183 3.25 5.05 -34.95
N PRO A 184 3.79 5.24 -33.73
CA PRO A 184 2.98 5.37 -32.51
C PRO A 184 2.15 6.66 -32.45
N GLU A 185 2.46 7.67 -33.29
CA GLU A 185 1.67 8.89 -33.40
C GLU A 185 0.43 8.72 -34.32
N GLU A 186 0.37 7.66 -35.14
CA GLU A 186 -0.71 7.42 -36.10
C GLU A 186 -1.70 6.35 -35.63
N TYR A 187 -1.26 5.42 -34.79
CA TYR A 187 -2.05 4.31 -34.30
C TYR A 187 -2.20 4.40 -32.79
N VAL A 188 -3.37 4.01 -32.28
CA VAL A 188 -3.68 4.03 -30.85
C VAL A 188 -4.07 2.62 -30.44
N LEU A 189 -3.47 2.13 -29.36
CA LEU A 189 -3.87 0.88 -28.73
C LEU A 189 -4.98 1.15 -27.71
N ASN A 190 -5.91 0.21 -27.58
CA ASN A 190 -7.05 0.27 -26.67
C ASN A 190 -7.26 -1.09 -26.02
N CYS A 191 -6.55 -1.34 -24.92
CA CYS A 191 -6.79 -2.49 -24.07
C CYS A 191 -7.91 -2.16 -23.08
N CYS A 192 -8.84 -3.09 -22.85
CA CYS A 192 -10.02 -2.84 -22.02
C CYS A 192 -9.66 -2.35 -20.60
N GLN A 193 -10.37 -1.37 -20.04
CA GLN A 193 -10.17 -1.03 -18.62
C GLN A 193 -10.70 -2.17 -17.73
N GLY A 194 -9.81 -2.94 -17.09
CA GLY A 194 -10.18 -4.03 -16.18
C GLY A 194 -9.34 -5.31 -16.22
N GLY A 195 -8.25 -5.37 -16.99
CA GLY A 195 -7.43 -6.59 -17.10
C GLY A 195 -6.54 -6.95 -15.91
N GLY A 196 -6.77 -6.34 -14.74
CA GLY A 196 -6.08 -6.63 -13.48
C GLY A 196 -6.90 -7.49 -12.50
N GLU A 197 -7.95 -8.18 -12.95
CA GLU A 197 -8.80 -8.98 -12.06
C GLU A 197 -9.08 -10.37 -12.62
N SER A 198 -8.32 -11.37 -12.16
CA SER A 198 -8.82 -12.71 -11.78
C SER A 198 -7.77 -13.51 -11.04
#